data_AF-A0AAD5LYM2-F1
#
_entry.id   AF-A0AAD5LYM2-F1
#
_cell.length_a   1.000
_cell.length_b   1.000
_cell.length_c   1.000
_cell.angle_alpha   90.00
_cell.angle_beta   90.00
_cell.angle_gamma   90.00
#
_symmetry.space_group_name_H-M   'P 1'
#
loop_
_entity.id
_entity.type
_entity.pdbx_description
1 polymer ?
#
loop_
_entity_poly.entity_id
_entity_poly.type
_entity_poly.pdbx_seq_one_letter_code
_entity_poly.pdbx_strand_id
1 'polypeptide(L)'
;MIDCGSVFRDRKKSCDSDEFRRRSGSSRSDGKRWGRKDTSGGELRCCIQPDILRSNVDKHWFFEDEQVRVNGSVFARRENFDNLLSIIPMSKFNGIHIKMEDDCPQGGDDVRLCLLKTLGAHNQRVVPCVGCHRDMVVYDRYPLVDGVFFLSPVCHYGPPTEVMYDGKRNYLQQLCASCLWSEWRCNNCGRDGWFNGKSIVLGTLYYYDIVSAGKCCPPTCTVCRSPLLVPENIIVQIVNGNYVIMHELITCSACGSSNYHGIRRMKDFVIRNHRLRFA
;
A
#
# COMPACT_ATOMS: atom_id res chain seq x y z
N MET A 1 -41.35 -0.32 8.46
CA MET A 1 -40.67 0.25 9.64
C MET A 1 -40.14 -0.89 10.51
N ILE A 2 -38.85 -1.20 10.37
CA ILE A 2 -38.05 -1.95 11.36
C ILE A 2 -36.69 -1.24 11.41
N ASP A 3 -36.11 -1.16 12.61
CA ASP A 3 -35.05 -0.21 13.00
C ASP A 3 -33.62 -0.76 12.79
N CYS A 4 -32.64 0.14 12.85
CA CYS A 4 -31.24 -0.03 12.46
C CYS A 4 -30.31 -0.70 13.50
N GLY A 5 -29.15 -1.14 12.99
CA GLY A 5 -27.86 -0.75 13.59
C GLY A 5 -27.06 -1.83 14.34
N SER A 6 -25.84 -2.09 13.86
CA SER A 6 -24.84 -2.91 14.58
C SER A 6 -23.38 -2.51 14.30
N VAL A 7 -23.05 -1.22 14.36
CA VAL A 7 -21.66 -0.77 14.58
C VAL A 7 -21.64 0.32 15.66
N PHE A 8 -20.73 0.17 16.64
CA PHE A 8 -20.47 1.06 17.78
C PHE A 8 -21.59 1.22 18.83
N ARG A 9 -21.52 0.40 19.89
CA ARG A 9 -21.94 0.80 21.25
C ARG A 9 -20.93 0.31 22.30
N ASP A 10 -20.04 1.21 22.70
CA ASP A 10 -19.40 1.12 24.01
C ASP A 10 -20.44 1.32 25.12
N ARG A 11 -20.34 0.56 26.21
CA ARG A 11 -21.12 0.81 27.44
C ARG A 11 -20.27 0.65 28.69
N LYS A 12 -20.13 1.77 29.41
CA LYS A 12 -19.48 1.90 30.71
C LYS A 12 -20.53 1.76 31.82
N LYS A 13 -20.40 0.75 32.70
CA LYS A 13 -21.06 0.58 34.02
C LYS A 13 -20.21 -0.45 34.80
N SER A 14 -19.45 -0.06 35.82
CA SER A 14 -19.84 0.12 37.24
C SER A 14 -20.23 -1.18 37.94
N CYS A 15 -19.55 -1.48 39.04
CA CYS A 15 -19.69 -2.68 39.89
C CYS A 15 -21.08 -2.78 40.54
N ASP A 16 -21.65 -3.99 40.63
CA ASP A 16 -21.72 -4.74 41.89
C ASP A 16 -22.27 -6.18 41.74
N SER A 17 -21.79 -7.04 42.64
CA SER A 17 -22.42 -8.23 43.27
C SER A 17 -22.98 -9.44 42.48
N ASP A 18 -22.41 -10.59 42.86
CA ASP A 18 -23.05 -11.86 43.26
C ASP A 18 -23.63 -12.89 42.26
N GLU A 19 -22.75 -13.88 41.99
CA GLU A 19 -22.91 -15.31 42.32
C GLU A 19 -23.82 -16.27 41.50
N PHE A 20 -23.40 -17.54 41.54
CA PHE A 20 -24.09 -18.77 41.10
C PHE A 20 -24.53 -18.94 39.62
N ARG A 21 -23.67 -19.62 38.85
CA ARG A 21 -23.81 -21.09 38.69
C ARG A 21 -22.57 -21.78 38.11
N ARG A 22 -21.95 -22.65 38.93
CA ARG A 22 -20.96 -23.64 38.47
C ARG A 22 -21.67 -24.89 37.93
N ARG A 23 -21.17 -25.49 36.85
CA ARG A 23 -21.17 -26.95 36.60
C ARG A 23 -19.85 -27.34 35.91
N SER A 24 -19.35 -28.54 36.20
CA SER A 24 -17.94 -28.92 36.00
C SER A 24 -17.77 -30.24 35.21
N GLY A 25 -16.66 -30.38 34.49
CA GLY A 25 -16.19 -31.62 33.82
C GLY A 25 -16.97 -32.00 32.55
N SER A 26 -16.44 -32.71 31.55
CA SER A 26 -15.11 -33.27 31.25
C SER A 26 -15.08 -33.60 29.72
N SER A 27 -14.02 -33.93 28.97
CA SER A 27 -12.65 -34.42 29.24
C SER A 27 -11.65 -33.91 28.17
N ARG A 28 -10.44 -34.48 28.08
CA ARG A 28 -9.41 -34.21 27.03
C ARG A 28 -9.69 -34.97 25.73
N SER A 29 -9.31 -34.38 24.59
CA SER A 29 -8.92 -35.10 23.38
C SER A 29 -7.75 -34.40 22.68
N ASP A 30 -6.60 -35.08 22.59
CA ASP A 30 -5.45 -34.62 21.79
C ASP A 30 -5.74 -34.85 20.30
N GLY A 31 -5.54 -33.82 19.48
CA GLY A 31 -6.11 -33.79 18.12
C GLY A 31 -5.48 -32.79 17.17
N LYS A 32 -4.14 -32.78 17.08
CA LYS A 32 -3.37 -32.17 15.96
C LYS A 32 -3.79 -30.73 15.61
N ARG A 33 -3.38 -29.77 16.47
CA ARG A 33 -3.29 -28.37 16.08
C ARG A 33 -2.36 -28.25 14.88
N TRP A 34 -2.91 -28.04 13.68
CA TRP A 34 -2.12 -27.72 12.49
C TRP A 34 -1.25 -26.51 12.82
N GLY A 35 0.07 -26.71 12.80
CA GLY A 35 1.01 -25.66 13.15
C GLY A 35 0.81 -24.48 12.21
N ARG A 36 0.57 -23.28 12.77
CA ARG A 36 0.79 -22.05 12.01
C ARG A 36 2.26 -22.08 11.60
N LYS A 37 2.51 -22.31 10.32
CA LYS A 37 3.79 -21.98 9.72
C LYS A 37 3.80 -20.46 9.65
N ASP A 38 4.36 -19.83 10.68
CA ASP A 38 4.49 -18.38 10.77
C ASP A 38 5.29 -17.91 9.55
N THR A 39 4.55 -17.49 8.54
CA THR A 39 5.07 -16.76 7.41
C THR A 39 5.32 -15.35 7.91
N SER A 40 6.52 -14.85 7.66
CA SER A 40 7.02 -13.55 8.09
C SER A 40 6.22 -12.39 7.47
N GLY A 41 5.01 -12.16 7.96
CA GLY A 41 4.10 -11.11 7.54
C GLY A 41 3.86 -10.13 8.68
N GLY A 42 4.31 -8.89 8.49
CA GLY A 42 4.02 -7.80 9.41
C GLY A 42 2.53 -7.46 9.39
N GLU A 43 2.02 -6.94 10.50
CA GLU A 43 0.59 -6.62 10.62
C GLU A 43 0.28 -5.24 10.01
N LEU A 44 -0.66 -5.20 9.05
CA LEU A 44 -1.16 -3.97 8.42
C LEU A 44 -2.42 -3.46 9.13
N ARG A 45 -2.45 -2.19 9.53
CA ARG A 45 -3.61 -1.53 10.17
C ARG A 45 -3.83 -0.12 9.63
N CYS A 46 -5.09 0.34 9.61
CA CYS A 46 -5.42 1.71 9.21
C CYS A 46 -4.88 2.74 10.23
N CYS A 47 -4.31 3.86 9.79
CA CYS A 47 -3.83 4.94 10.67
C CYS A 47 -4.81 6.14 10.71
N ILE A 48 -6.09 5.86 10.96
CA ILE A 48 -7.14 6.88 10.87
C ILE A 48 -7.32 7.58 12.22
N GLN A 49 -7.17 8.91 12.26
CA GLN A 49 -7.47 9.70 13.46
C GLN A 49 -8.99 9.80 13.70
N PRO A 50 -9.48 9.70 14.96
CA PRO A 50 -10.92 9.75 15.27
C PRO A 50 -11.63 11.01 14.76
N ASP A 51 -10.95 12.15 14.74
CA ASP A 51 -11.52 13.43 14.31
C ASP A 51 -11.75 13.50 12.80
N ILE A 52 -10.97 12.75 12.02
CA ILE A 52 -11.18 12.60 10.57
C ILE A 52 -12.48 11.82 10.32
N LEU A 53 -12.72 10.73 11.05
CA LEU A 53 -13.98 9.96 10.94
C LEU A 53 -15.21 10.80 11.28
N ARG A 54 -15.13 11.64 12.34
CA ARG A 54 -16.20 12.57 12.72
C ARG A 54 -16.45 13.62 11.63
N SER A 55 -15.39 14.34 11.25
CA SER A 55 -15.44 15.35 10.18
C SER A 55 -16.02 14.81 8.87
N ASN A 56 -15.80 13.53 8.56
CA ASN A 56 -16.30 12.89 7.36
C ASN A 56 -17.81 12.64 7.38
N VAL A 57 -18.36 12.18 8.51
CA VAL A 57 -19.82 12.03 8.69
C VAL A 57 -20.51 13.38 8.53
N ASP A 58 -19.93 14.43 9.10
CA ASP A 58 -20.55 15.76 9.15
C ASP A 58 -20.42 16.57 7.84
N LYS A 59 -19.39 16.34 7.01
CA LYS A 59 -19.08 17.20 5.84
C LYS A 59 -19.33 16.57 4.47
N HIS A 60 -19.33 15.25 4.36
CA HIS A 60 -19.31 14.58 3.05
C HIS A 60 -20.64 13.94 2.65
N TRP A 61 -21.72 14.16 3.43
CA TRP A 61 -23.10 13.80 3.08
C TRP A 61 -23.23 12.40 2.46
N PHE A 62 -22.51 11.41 2.99
CA PHE A 62 -22.39 10.08 2.37
C PHE A 62 -23.73 9.35 2.17
N PHE A 63 -24.79 9.76 2.88
CA PHE A 63 -26.15 9.24 2.72
C PHE A 63 -26.91 9.86 1.54
N GLU A 64 -26.50 11.04 1.07
CA GLU A 64 -27.02 11.72 -0.12
C GLU A 64 -26.18 11.41 -1.37
N ASP A 65 -24.98 10.86 -1.20
CA ASP A 65 -24.09 10.45 -2.29
C ASP A 65 -24.71 9.31 -3.11
N GLU A 66 -25.09 9.63 -4.36
CA GLU A 66 -25.81 8.68 -5.22
C GLU A 66 -25.05 7.37 -5.45
N GLN A 67 -23.72 7.42 -5.52
CA GLN A 67 -22.91 6.22 -5.70
C GLN A 67 -22.96 5.32 -4.46
N VAL A 68 -22.94 5.91 -3.26
CA VAL A 68 -23.14 5.16 -2.00
C VAL A 68 -24.56 4.61 -1.91
N ARG A 69 -25.57 5.37 -2.34
CA ARG A 69 -26.98 4.93 -2.35
C ARG A 69 -27.23 3.76 -3.30
N VAL A 70 -26.60 3.76 -4.48
CA VAL A 70 -26.78 2.72 -5.51
C VAL A 70 -25.88 1.50 -5.27
N ASN A 71 -24.60 1.71 -4.94
CA ASN A 71 -23.60 0.63 -4.85
C ASN A 71 -23.21 0.22 -3.41
N GLY A 72 -23.67 0.94 -2.38
CA GLY A 72 -23.24 0.75 -0.99
C GLY A 72 -21.78 1.13 -0.71
N SER A 73 -21.11 1.80 -1.66
CA SER A 73 -19.67 2.08 -1.62
C SER A 73 -19.31 3.44 -2.22
N VAL A 74 -18.39 4.16 -1.55
CA VAL A 74 -17.77 5.39 -2.06
C VAL A 74 -16.78 5.14 -3.20
N PHE A 75 -16.42 3.88 -3.45
CA PHE A 75 -15.50 3.47 -4.52
C PHE A 75 -16.26 2.95 -5.74
N ALA A 76 -15.70 3.21 -6.92
CA ALA A 76 -16.31 2.77 -8.16
C ALA A 76 -16.30 1.24 -8.27
N ARG A 77 -17.36 0.66 -8.83
CA ARG A 77 -17.33 -0.73 -9.26
C ARG A 77 -16.56 -0.82 -10.57
N ARG A 78 -15.62 -1.77 -10.69
CA ARG A 78 -14.91 -2.00 -11.95
C ARG A 78 -15.81 -2.70 -12.97
N GLU A 79 -16.05 -2.05 -14.11
CA GLU A 79 -16.85 -2.60 -15.22
C GLU A 79 -16.00 -3.30 -16.28
N ASN A 80 -14.80 -2.77 -16.57
CA ASN A 80 -13.86 -3.30 -17.56
C ASN A 80 -12.40 -3.10 -17.14
N PHE A 81 -11.49 -3.51 -18.02
CA PHE A 81 -10.04 -3.44 -17.82
C PHE A 81 -9.33 -2.71 -18.96
N ASP A 82 -10.05 -1.92 -19.75
CA ASP A 82 -9.60 -1.41 -21.05
C ASP A 82 -8.35 -0.53 -20.93
N ASN A 83 -8.27 0.28 -19.87
CA ASN A 83 -7.08 1.07 -19.55
C ASN A 83 -5.84 0.18 -19.31
N LEU A 84 -5.97 -0.92 -18.57
CA LEU A 84 -4.88 -1.87 -18.34
C LEU A 84 -4.53 -2.65 -19.62
N LEU A 85 -5.52 -3.08 -20.40
CA LEU A 85 -5.32 -3.75 -21.69
C LEU A 85 -4.63 -2.82 -22.72
N SER A 86 -4.82 -1.50 -22.64
CA SER A 86 -4.13 -0.52 -23.48
C SER A 86 -2.65 -0.30 -23.13
N ILE A 87 -2.18 -0.83 -21.99
CA ILE A 87 -0.82 -0.63 -21.46
C ILE A 87 -0.03 -1.95 -21.43
N ILE A 88 -0.71 -3.05 -21.12
CA ILE A 88 -0.10 -4.34 -20.79
C ILE A 88 -0.28 -5.32 -21.94
N PRO A 89 0.77 -6.03 -22.39
CA PRO A 89 0.61 -7.11 -23.37
C PRO A 89 -0.35 -8.19 -22.86
N MET A 90 -1.24 -8.70 -23.72
CA MET A 90 -2.24 -9.71 -23.33
C MET A 90 -1.63 -10.97 -22.68
N SER A 91 -0.39 -11.34 -23.04
CA SER A 91 0.35 -12.44 -22.40
C SER A 91 0.68 -12.22 -20.91
N LYS A 92 0.57 -10.98 -20.42
CA LYS A 92 0.69 -10.58 -19.02
C LYS A 92 -0.65 -10.20 -18.37
N PHE A 93 -1.77 -10.46 -19.03
CA PHE A 93 -3.10 -10.24 -18.46
C PHE A 93 -3.62 -11.54 -17.82
N ASN A 94 -3.11 -11.87 -16.63
CA ASN A 94 -3.42 -13.10 -15.88
C ASN A 94 -3.04 -12.98 -14.39
N GLY A 95 -3.54 -13.91 -13.55
CA GLY A 95 -3.33 -13.94 -12.09
C GLY A 95 -1.87 -13.96 -11.60
N ILE A 96 -0.90 -14.29 -12.47
CA ILE A 96 0.54 -14.24 -12.14
C ILE A 96 1.06 -12.79 -12.15
N HIS A 97 0.47 -11.93 -12.97
CA HIS A 97 0.93 -10.56 -13.23
C HIS A 97 -0.04 -9.49 -12.72
N ILE A 98 -1.30 -9.85 -12.47
CA ILE A 98 -2.37 -8.96 -12.01
C ILE A 98 -3.12 -9.72 -10.92
N LYS A 99 -3.14 -9.17 -9.69
CA LYS A 99 -3.93 -9.72 -8.59
C LYS A 99 -5.42 -9.50 -8.88
N MET A 100 -6.16 -10.60 -9.04
CA MET A 100 -7.62 -10.62 -9.19
C MET A 100 -8.29 -11.03 -7.86
N GLU A 101 -9.61 -10.91 -7.75
CA GLU A 101 -10.31 -11.30 -6.50
C GLU A 101 -10.36 -12.82 -6.28
N ASP A 102 -10.53 -13.60 -7.35
CA ASP A 102 -10.76 -15.06 -7.27
C ASP A 102 -9.54 -15.85 -6.77
N ASP A 103 -8.35 -15.25 -6.76
CA ASP A 103 -7.08 -15.89 -6.39
C ASP A 103 -6.86 -16.03 -4.87
N CYS A 104 -7.79 -15.59 -4.01
CA CYS A 104 -7.51 -15.48 -2.57
C CYS A 104 -8.44 -16.25 -1.61
N PRO A 105 -8.01 -17.43 -1.10
CA PRO A 105 -8.59 -18.00 0.10
C PRO A 105 -8.17 -17.19 1.33
N GLN A 106 -9.10 -16.38 1.84
CA GLN A 106 -9.18 -15.85 3.22
C GLN A 106 -8.11 -14.83 3.70
N GLY A 107 -6.98 -14.64 3.02
CA GLY A 107 -5.89 -13.74 3.50
C GLY A 107 -5.76 -12.37 2.82
N GLY A 108 -6.34 -12.19 1.63
CA GLY A 108 -6.12 -11.01 0.78
C GLY A 108 -7.13 -9.88 0.99
N ASP A 109 -8.20 -10.16 1.74
CA ASP A 109 -9.31 -9.23 1.94
C ASP A 109 -9.00 -8.21 3.05
N ASP A 110 -8.27 -8.59 4.09
CA ASP A 110 -7.85 -7.65 5.15
C ASP A 110 -7.02 -6.49 4.60
N VAL A 111 -6.12 -6.75 3.63
CA VAL A 111 -5.36 -5.72 2.93
C VAL A 111 -6.29 -4.81 2.12
N ARG A 112 -7.25 -5.38 1.39
CA ARG A 112 -8.24 -4.62 0.59
C ARG A 112 -9.06 -3.72 1.51
N LEU A 113 -9.65 -4.30 2.55
CA LEU A 113 -10.46 -3.61 3.53
C LEU A 113 -9.65 -2.53 4.27
N CYS A 114 -8.38 -2.77 4.60
CA CYS A 114 -7.52 -1.77 5.21
C CYS A 114 -7.28 -0.57 4.29
N LEU A 115 -6.97 -0.81 3.01
CA LEU A 115 -6.76 0.25 2.02
C LEU A 115 -8.05 1.03 1.78
N LEU A 116 -9.17 0.36 1.52
CA LEU A 116 -10.46 1.01 1.26
C LEU A 116 -10.99 1.78 2.48
N LYS A 117 -10.83 1.25 3.71
CA LYS A 117 -11.17 2.00 4.94
C LYS A 117 -10.31 3.26 5.09
N THR A 118 -9.01 3.16 4.80
CA THR A 118 -8.08 4.30 4.91
C THR A 118 -8.42 5.36 3.87
N LEU A 119 -8.50 4.99 2.58
CA LEU A 119 -8.86 5.91 1.49
C LEU A 119 -10.25 6.52 1.69
N GLY A 120 -11.22 5.74 2.16
CA GLY A 120 -12.60 6.18 2.40
C GLY A 120 -12.70 7.15 3.57
N ALA A 121 -11.92 6.93 4.62
CA ALA A 121 -11.75 7.89 5.72
C ALA A 121 -11.05 9.19 5.27
N HIS A 122 -10.46 9.26 4.09
CA HIS A 122 -9.99 10.52 3.49
C HIS A 122 -10.81 10.98 2.27
N ASN A 123 -11.95 10.32 1.97
CA ASN A 123 -12.79 10.52 0.77
C ASN A 123 -11.98 10.47 -0.56
N GLN A 124 -10.93 9.65 -0.60
CA GLN A 124 -10.01 9.52 -1.74
C GLN A 124 -10.55 8.50 -2.75
N ARG A 125 -11.54 8.93 -3.56
CA ARG A 125 -12.09 8.14 -4.68
C ARG A 125 -11.14 8.06 -5.88
N VAL A 126 -10.18 8.97 -5.93
CA VAL A 126 -9.06 8.97 -6.87
C VAL A 126 -7.74 9.15 -6.10
N VAL A 127 -6.66 8.60 -6.65
CA VAL A 127 -5.30 8.76 -6.11
C VAL A 127 -4.31 9.11 -7.24
N PRO A 128 -3.48 10.15 -7.11
CA PRO A 128 -2.55 10.56 -8.16
C PRO A 128 -1.33 9.65 -8.21
N CYS A 129 -0.98 9.14 -9.39
CA CYS A 129 0.25 8.38 -9.60
C CYS A 129 1.49 9.20 -9.20
N VAL A 130 2.37 8.68 -8.34
CA VAL A 130 3.61 9.40 -7.94
C VAL A 130 4.59 9.61 -9.09
N GLY A 131 4.43 8.85 -10.19
CA GLY A 131 5.26 8.93 -11.39
C GLY A 131 4.87 10.02 -12.38
N CYS A 132 3.58 10.13 -12.70
CA CYS A 132 3.07 11.03 -13.75
C CYS A 132 1.98 11.99 -13.29
N HIS A 133 1.65 11.98 -12.00
CA HIS A 133 0.62 12.78 -11.33
C HIS A 133 -0.82 12.61 -11.89
N ARG A 134 -1.04 11.71 -12.86
CA ARG A 134 -2.37 11.36 -13.35
C ARG A 134 -3.16 10.65 -12.25
N ASP A 135 -4.37 11.12 -12.02
CA ASP A 135 -5.33 10.46 -11.13
C ASP A 135 -5.71 9.07 -11.64
N MET A 136 -5.82 8.13 -10.70
CA MET A 136 -6.35 6.79 -10.90
C MET A 136 -7.61 6.63 -10.06
N VAL A 137 -8.68 6.11 -10.66
CA VAL A 137 -9.89 5.72 -9.94
C VAL A 137 -9.56 4.62 -8.93
N VAL A 138 -10.10 4.75 -7.72
CA VAL A 138 -10.07 3.70 -6.69
C VAL A 138 -11.33 2.85 -6.82
N TYR A 139 -11.13 1.56 -7.05
CA TYR A 139 -12.18 0.56 -7.21
C TYR A 139 -12.42 -0.23 -5.91
N ASP A 140 -13.64 -0.73 -5.74
CA ASP A 140 -14.07 -1.55 -4.59
C ASP A 140 -13.47 -2.98 -4.56
N ARG A 141 -12.99 -3.45 -5.72
CA ARG A 141 -12.49 -4.80 -6.00
C ARG A 141 -11.09 -4.76 -6.62
N TYR A 142 -10.32 -5.84 -6.46
CA TYR A 142 -8.99 -5.93 -7.08
C TYR A 142 -9.05 -5.96 -8.62
N PRO A 143 -8.11 -5.31 -9.33
CA PRO A 143 -7.13 -4.34 -8.86
C PRO A 143 -7.78 -3.03 -8.39
N LEU A 144 -7.44 -2.58 -7.17
CA LEU A 144 -8.05 -1.39 -6.56
C LEU A 144 -7.69 -0.09 -7.28
N VAL A 145 -6.62 -0.08 -8.08
CA VAL A 145 -6.22 0.99 -9.00
C VAL A 145 -5.63 0.36 -10.26
N ASP A 146 -5.55 1.11 -11.34
CA ASP A 146 -4.87 0.68 -12.58
C ASP A 146 -3.33 0.82 -12.44
N GLY A 147 -2.78 0.05 -11.49
CA GLY A 147 -1.44 0.19 -10.97
C GLY A 147 -1.21 -0.65 -9.71
N VAL A 148 -0.31 -0.18 -8.85
CA VAL A 148 -0.04 -0.77 -7.54
C VAL A 148 -0.07 0.27 -6.43
N PHE A 149 -0.32 -0.21 -5.22
CA PHE A 149 0.01 0.50 -4.00
C PHE A 149 1.34 0.00 -3.44
N PHE A 150 2.07 0.88 -2.76
CA PHE A 150 3.27 0.54 -2.02
C PHE A 150 3.42 1.40 -0.77
N LEU A 151 4.19 0.90 0.20
CA LEU A 151 4.49 1.62 1.43
C LEU A 151 5.85 2.29 1.34
N SER A 152 5.92 3.53 1.81
CA SER A 152 7.17 4.26 1.94
C SER A 152 7.21 5.06 3.24
N PRO A 153 8.36 5.17 3.92
CA PRO A 153 8.51 6.08 5.05
C PRO A 153 8.53 7.55 4.63
N VAL A 154 8.44 7.85 3.32
CA VAL A 154 8.35 9.22 2.81
C VAL A 154 7.17 9.37 1.84
N CYS A 155 6.44 10.48 1.93
CA CYS A 155 5.54 10.87 0.87
C CYS A 155 6.36 11.36 -0.34
N HIS A 156 6.11 10.79 -1.51
CA HIS A 156 6.68 11.24 -2.78
C HIS A 156 5.80 12.27 -3.46
N TYR A 157 4.50 12.01 -3.53
CA TYR A 157 3.50 12.90 -4.14
C TYR A 157 2.09 12.54 -3.66
N GLY A 158 1.17 13.51 -3.79
CA GLY A 158 -0.25 13.34 -3.47
C GLY A 158 -0.57 13.51 -1.97
N PRO A 159 -1.77 13.08 -1.55
CA PRO A 159 -2.18 13.16 -0.15
C PRO A 159 -1.25 12.37 0.77
N PRO A 160 -0.93 12.87 1.98
CA PRO A 160 -0.10 12.17 2.96
C PRO A 160 -0.91 11.11 3.72
N THR A 161 -1.50 10.15 2.99
CA THR A 161 -2.33 9.08 3.54
C THR A 161 -1.43 8.06 4.26
N GLU A 162 -1.61 7.89 5.57
CA GLU A 162 -0.78 7.00 6.40
C GLU A 162 -1.47 5.67 6.71
N VAL A 163 -0.68 4.60 6.76
CA VAL A 163 -1.04 3.28 7.31
C VAL A 163 0.02 2.81 8.29
N MET A 164 -0.36 1.96 9.24
CA MET A 164 0.56 1.27 10.13
C MET A 164 0.93 -0.09 9.51
N TYR A 165 2.21 -0.38 9.40
CA TYR A 165 2.70 -1.72 9.04
C TYR A 165 3.81 -2.11 10.03
N ASP A 166 3.64 -3.24 10.70
CA ASP A 166 4.58 -3.76 11.71
C ASP A 166 5.01 -2.71 12.75
N GLY A 167 4.02 -1.99 13.30
CA GLY A 167 4.23 -0.91 14.26
C GLY A 167 4.85 0.38 13.71
N LYS A 168 5.30 0.43 12.44
CA LYS A 168 5.84 1.62 11.79
C LYS A 168 4.77 2.34 10.95
N ARG A 169 4.74 3.68 11.03
CA ARG A 169 3.95 4.53 10.13
C ARG A 169 4.61 4.56 8.75
N ASN A 170 3.80 4.39 7.71
CA ASN A 170 4.22 4.52 6.33
C ASN A 170 3.17 5.30 5.54
N TYR A 171 3.62 6.08 4.57
CA TYR A 171 2.75 6.66 3.56
C TYR A 171 2.32 5.56 2.59
N LEU A 172 1.01 5.49 2.35
CA LEU A 172 0.44 4.79 1.22
C LEU A 172 0.75 5.60 -0.04
N GLN A 173 1.42 4.97 -0.99
CA GLN A 173 1.85 5.58 -2.25
C GLN A 173 1.42 4.69 -3.42
N GLN A 174 1.32 5.26 -4.62
CA GLN A 174 0.70 4.58 -5.77
C GLN A 174 1.42 4.87 -7.08
N LEU A 175 1.58 3.85 -7.92
CA LEU A 175 2.23 3.96 -9.22
C LEU A 175 1.36 3.29 -10.29
N CYS A 176 0.99 4.04 -11.32
CA CYS A 176 0.12 3.54 -12.39
C CYS A 176 0.84 2.55 -13.31
N ALA A 177 0.06 1.71 -13.98
CA ALA A 177 0.56 0.79 -14.99
C ALA A 177 1.36 1.52 -16.08
N SER A 178 0.93 2.69 -16.57
CA SER A 178 1.70 3.43 -17.58
C SER A 178 3.14 3.73 -17.11
N CYS A 179 3.33 4.09 -15.85
CA CYS A 179 4.66 4.35 -15.28
C CYS A 179 5.45 3.06 -15.01
N LEU A 180 4.81 1.97 -14.60
CA LEU A 180 5.46 0.66 -14.42
C LEU A 180 5.97 0.06 -15.74
N TRP A 181 5.25 0.25 -16.85
CA TRP A 181 5.65 -0.24 -18.18
C TRP A 181 6.54 0.75 -18.97
N SER A 182 6.81 1.93 -18.43
CA SER A 182 7.69 2.94 -19.05
C SER A 182 9.17 2.68 -18.81
N GLU A 183 10.01 3.34 -19.60
CA GLU A 183 11.46 3.35 -19.35
C GLU A 183 11.81 4.47 -18.37
N TRP A 184 12.59 4.13 -17.34
CA TRP A 184 13.05 5.07 -16.33
C TRP A 184 14.51 5.43 -16.61
N ARG A 185 14.85 6.72 -16.55
CA ARG A 185 16.23 7.23 -16.61
C ARG A 185 16.61 7.91 -15.30
N CYS A 186 17.83 7.66 -14.83
CA CYS A 186 18.36 8.28 -13.62
C CYS A 186 18.92 9.68 -13.91
N ASN A 187 18.49 10.69 -13.16
CA ASN A 187 18.98 12.07 -13.33
C ASN A 187 20.43 12.25 -12.85
N ASN A 188 20.94 11.34 -12.01
CA ASN A 188 22.29 11.42 -11.44
C ASN A 188 23.37 10.72 -12.30
N CYS A 189 23.04 9.63 -13.01
CA CYS A 189 24.03 8.86 -13.78
C CYS A 189 23.64 8.53 -15.22
N GLY A 190 22.48 9.00 -15.71
CA GLY A 190 22.03 8.80 -17.09
C GLY A 190 21.64 7.37 -17.47
N ARG A 191 22.00 6.35 -16.68
CA ARG A 191 21.59 4.95 -16.88
C ARG A 191 20.06 4.81 -16.92
N ASP A 192 19.62 3.77 -17.62
CA ASP A 192 18.26 3.24 -17.75
C ASP A 192 18.25 1.72 -17.41
N GLY A 193 17.10 1.05 -17.56
CA GLY A 193 16.95 -0.41 -17.40
C GLY A 193 17.04 -0.99 -15.98
N TRP A 194 17.54 -0.23 -14.99
CA TRP A 194 17.74 -0.74 -13.62
C TRP A 194 16.44 -0.93 -12.81
N PHE A 195 15.32 -0.31 -13.23
CA PHE A 195 14.02 -0.44 -12.59
C PHE A 195 13.11 -1.35 -13.43
N ASN A 196 12.88 -2.58 -12.95
CA ASN A 196 12.03 -3.55 -13.64
C ASN A 196 10.56 -3.41 -13.22
N GLY A 197 9.91 -2.29 -13.56
CA GLY A 197 8.49 -2.10 -13.29
C GLY A 197 7.59 -3.15 -13.98
N LYS A 198 8.08 -3.76 -15.08
CA LYS A 198 7.38 -4.80 -15.86
C LYS A 198 7.31 -6.17 -15.17
N SER A 199 7.96 -6.35 -14.00
CA SER A 199 7.83 -7.54 -13.14
C SER A 199 7.04 -7.29 -11.86
N ILE A 200 6.47 -6.09 -11.68
CA ILE A 200 5.60 -5.76 -10.55
C ILE A 200 4.20 -6.30 -10.82
N VAL A 201 3.62 -6.99 -9.84
CA VAL A 201 2.27 -7.59 -9.91
C VAL A 201 1.25 -6.51 -9.62
N LEU A 202 0.37 -6.22 -10.59
CA LEU A 202 -0.67 -5.20 -10.44
C LEU A 202 -1.72 -5.56 -9.38
N GLY A 203 -2.41 -4.55 -8.85
CA GLY A 203 -3.41 -4.72 -7.80
C GLY A 203 -2.85 -5.14 -6.44
N THR A 204 -1.53 -5.33 -6.33
CA THR A 204 -0.86 -5.74 -5.08
C THR A 204 -0.45 -4.52 -4.25
N LEU A 205 -0.39 -4.71 -2.93
CA LEU A 205 0.28 -3.80 -2.00
C LEU A 205 1.70 -4.29 -1.73
N TYR A 206 2.70 -3.45 -2.00
CA TYR A 206 4.09 -3.74 -1.69
C TYR A 206 4.50 -3.08 -0.35
N TYR A 207 4.98 -3.87 0.60
CA TYR A 207 5.40 -3.39 1.93
C TYR A 207 6.80 -2.73 1.94
N TYR A 208 7.28 -2.27 0.79
CA TYR A 208 8.56 -1.57 0.62
C TYR A 208 8.45 -0.53 -0.50
N ASP A 209 9.43 0.37 -0.55
CA ASP A 209 9.44 1.45 -1.55
C ASP A 209 9.91 0.90 -2.91
N ILE A 210 8.95 0.60 -3.78
CA ILE A 210 9.23 -0.04 -5.08
C ILE A 210 10.10 0.83 -5.99
N VAL A 211 9.96 2.16 -5.91
CA VAL A 211 10.73 3.13 -6.69
C VAL A 211 12.22 3.08 -6.31
N SER A 212 12.50 2.79 -5.04
CA SER A 212 13.86 2.71 -4.49
C SER A 212 14.48 1.31 -4.58
N ALA A 213 13.66 0.26 -4.75
CA ALA A 213 14.13 -1.13 -4.91
C ALA A 213 15.15 -1.28 -6.06
N GLY A 214 14.97 -0.53 -7.15
CA GLY A 214 15.96 -0.42 -8.22
C GLY A 214 17.11 0.56 -7.90
N LYS A 215 18.33 0.04 -7.79
CA LYS A 215 19.56 0.84 -7.61
C LYS A 215 20.38 0.94 -8.90
N CYS A 216 20.61 2.16 -9.38
CA CYS A 216 21.64 2.47 -10.40
C CYS A 216 22.83 3.27 -9.85
N CYS A 217 22.73 3.78 -8.62
CA CYS A 217 23.71 4.62 -7.95
C CYS A 217 23.86 4.18 -6.49
N PRO A 218 25.04 4.39 -5.86
CA PRO A 218 25.15 4.35 -4.41
C PRO A 218 24.27 5.44 -3.77
N PRO A 219 23.73 5.22 -2.56
CA PRO A 219 22.94 6.23 -1.86
C PRO A 219 23.83 7.40 -1.41
N THR A 220 23.27 8.60 -1.45
CA THR A 220 23.90 9.85 -1.01
C THR A 220 23.06 10.48 0.08
N CYS A 221 23.67 11.29 0.94
CA CYS A 221 22.94 12.06 1.93
C CYS A 221 21.93 12.98 1.26
N THR A 222 20.66 12.91 1.67
CA THR A 222 19.57 13.76 1.17
C THR A 222 19.76 15.25 1.48
N VAL A 223 20.64 15.58 2.44
CA VAL A 223 20.97 16.95 2.86
C VAL A 223 22.26 17.45 2.19
N CYS A 224 23.43 16.89 2.54
CA CYS A 224 24.73 17.39 2.06
C CYS A 224 25.26 16.72 0.78
N ARG A 225 24.52 15.77 0.21
CA ARG A 225 24.90 14.97 -0.99
C ARG A 225 26.18 14.13 -0.88
N SER A 226 26.89 14.16 0.24
CA SER A 226 28.03 13.26 0.48
C SER A 226 27.62 11.78 0.30
N PRO A 227 28.48 10.94 -0.28
CA PRO A 227 28.23 9.50 -0.36
C PRO A 227 28.00 8.92 1.04
N LEU A 228 27.04 8.00 1.17
CA LEU A 228 26.89 7.27 2.42
C LEU A 228 27.84 6.07 2.44
N LEU A 229 28.55 5.93 3.56
CA LEU A 229 29.27 4.72 3.91
C LEU A 229 28.25 3.64 4.29
N VAL A 230 27.65 3.01 3.29
CA VAL A 230 26.73 1.88 3.47
C VAL A 230 27.57 0.60 3.54
N PRO A 231 27.55 -0.13 4.66
CA PRO A 231 28.25 -1.41 4.79
C PRO A 231 27.88 -2.39 3.67
N GLU A 232 28.86 -3.15 3.19
CA GLU A 232 28.71 -4.03 2.03
C GLU A 232 27.62 -5.10 2.21
N ASN A 233 27.44 -5.60 3.43
CA ASN A 233 26.36 -6.51 3.78
C ASN A 233 24.95 -5.91 3.56
N ILE A 234 24.78 -4.60 3.68
CA ILE A 234 23.51 -3.91 3.37
C ILE A 234 23.29 -3.86 1.86
N ILE A 235 24.35 -3.63 1.08
CA ILE A 235 24.29 -3.63 -0.39
C ILE A 235 23.92 -5.03 -0.89
N VAL A 236 24.55 -6.08 -0.37
CA VAL A 236 24.23 -7.48 -0.67
C VAL A 236 22.79 -7.82 -0.30
N GLN A 237 22.29 -7.37 0.85
CA GLN A 237 20.89 -7.57 1.22
C GLN A 237 19.90 -6.94 0.22
N ILE A 238 20.16 -5.71 -0.25
CA ILE A 238 19.33 -5.04 -1.25
C ILE A 238 19.37 -5.79 -2.60
N VAL A 239 20.55 -6.23 -3.05
CA VAL A 239 20.71 -7.03 -4.28
C VAL A 239 19.96 -8.35 -4.19
N ASN A 240 19.96 -8.98 -3.02
CA ASN A 240 19.22 -10.22 -2.75
C ASN A 240 17.72 -10.00 -2.46
N GLY A 241 17.18 -8.80 -2.70
CA GLY A 241 15.75 -8.49 -2.59
C GLY A 241 15.24 -8.13 -1.19
N ASN A 242 16.12 -8.00 -0.19
CA ASN A 242 15.72 -7.46 1.12
C ASN A 242 15.68 -5.93 1.08
N TYR A 243 14.54 -5.40 0.64
CA TYR A 243 14.31 -3.96 0.54
C TYR A 243 13.90 -3.29 1.87
N VAL A 244 13.69 -4.04 2.95
CA VAL A 244 13.27 -3.48 4.26
C VAL A 244 14.32 -2.50 4.80
N ILE A 245 15.61 -2.79 4.58
CA ILE A 245 16.72 -1.96 5.04
C ILE A 245 16.75 -0.55 4.44
N MET A 246 15.97 -0.31 3.39
CA MET A 246 15.79 1.00 2.75
C MET A 246 14.87 1.92 3.55
N HIS A 247 14.06 1.35 4.44
CA HIS A 247 13.14 2.05 5.33
C HIS A 247 13.76 2.43 6.68
N GLU A 248 15.06 2.17 6.88
CA GLU A 248 15.76 2.55 8.11
C GLU A 248 16.32 3.98 8.05
N LEU A 249 16.37 4.64 9.21
CA LEU A 249 17.02 5.93 9.38
C LEU A 249 18.55 5.74 9.41
N ILE A 250 19.25 6.46 8.53
CA ILE A 250 20.71 6.41 8.44
C ILE A 250 21.26 7.79 8.82
N THR A 251 22.20 7.84 9.76
CA THR A 251 22.92 9.06 10.13
C THR A 251 24.08 9.30 9.18
N CYS A 252 24.12 10.45 8.51
CA CYS A 252 25.22 10.81 7.64
C CYS A 252 26.48 11.19 8.43
N SER A 253 27.58 10.48 8.20
CA SER A 253 28.88 10.77 8.84
C SER A 253 29.48 12.13 8.49
N ALA A 254 29.10 12.74 7.37
CA ALA A 254 29.65 14.01 6.91
C ALA A 254 28.93 15.26 7.47
N CYS A 255 27.64 15.16 7.81
CA CYS A 255 26.84 16.31 8.27
C CYS A 255 25.93 16.03 9.48
N GLY A 256 25.97 14.82 10.05
CA GLY A 256 25.16 14.42 11.20
C GLY A 256 23.67 14.19 10.93
N SER A 257 23.15 14.50 9.72
CA SER A 257 21.71 14.35 9.45
C SER A 257 21.26 12.88 9.42
N SER A 258 20.29 12.54 10.28
CA SER A 258 19.58 11.26 10.24
C SER A 258 18.32 11.37 9.38
N ASN A 259 18.20 10.52 8.35
CA ASN A 259 17.07 10.52 7.43
C ASN A 259 16.96 9.18 6.69
N TYR A 260 15.85 8.98 5.96
CA TYR A 260 15.61 7.83 5.07
C TYR A 260 16.42 7.94 3.76
N HIS A 261 17.73 8.05 3.86
CA HIS A 261 18.62 8.22 2.70
C HIS A 261 18.69 6.96 1.79
N GLY A 262 18.16 5.82 2.24
CA GLY A 262 17.97 4.64 1.40
C GLY A 262 16.96 4.89 0.27
N ILE A 263 15.96 5.75 0.52
CA ILE A 263 14.85 6.07 -0.37
C ILE A 263 15.27 7.08 -1.44
N ARG A 264 15.00 6.75 -2.71
CA ARG A 264 15.18 7.62 -3.86
C ARG A 264 13.91 8.43 -4.09
N ARG A 265 14.03 9.73 -4.36
CA ARG A 265 12.86 10.59 -4.57
C ARG A 265 12.45 10.60 -6.04
N MET A 266 11.16 10.78 -6.32
CA MET A 266 10.64 10.84 -7.70
C MET A 266 11.38 11.86 -8.60
N LYS A 267 11.86 12.97 -8.04
CA LYS A 267 12.70 13.98 -8.73
C LYS A 267 14.08 13.49 -9.19
N ASP A 268 14.56 12.35 -8.68
CA ASP A 268 15.85 11.76 -9.05
C ASP A 268 15.76 10.94 -10.36
N PHE A 269 14.58 10.92 -11.00
CA PHE A 269 14.26 10.14 -12.19
C PHE A 269 13.58 10.98 -13.28
N VAL A 270 13.60 10.46 -14.51
CA VAL A 270 12.71 10.84 -15.61
C VAL A 270 12.02 9.58 -16.11
N ILE A 271 10.69 9.59 -16.15
CA ILE A 271 9.88 8.50 -16.73
C ILE A 271 9.58 8.85 -18.19
N ARG A 272 9.98 7.97 -19.11
CA ARG A 272 9.71 8.09 -20.53
C ARG A 272 8.62 7.10 -20.93
N ASN A 273 7.40 7.60 -21.03
CA ASN A 273 6.29 6.84 -21.61
C ASN A 273 6.65 6.45 -23.05
N HIS A 274 6.67 5.15 -23.34
CA HIS A 274 6.46 4.73 -24.71
C HIS A 274 5.05 5.19 -25.11
N ARG A 275 4.95 6.07 -26.11
CA ARG A 275 3.75 6.08 -26.95
C ARG A 275 3.73 4.71 -27.61
N LEU A 276 2.89 3.81 -27.11
CA LEU A 276 2.66 2.50 -27.71
C LEU A 276 2.14 2.73 -29.12
N ARG A 277 3.04 2.64 -30.10
CA ARG A 277 2.67 2.36 -31.49
C ARG A 277 2.25 0.90 -31.52
N PHE A 278 1.00 0.64 -31.13
CA PHE A 278 0.33 -0.56 -31.55
C PHE A 278 0.22 -0.49 -33.08
N ALA A 279 0.86 -1.45 -33.75
CA ALA A 279 0.71 -1.74 -35.17
C ALA A 279 -0.17 -2.99 -35.30
#